data_AF-A0AAV0ZZI3-F1
#
_entry.id   AF-A0AAV0ZZI3-F1
#
_cell.length_a   1.000
_cell.length_b   1.000
_cell.length_c   1.000
_cell.angle_alpha   90.00
_cell.angle_beta   90.00
_cell.angle_gamma   90.00
#
_symmetry.space_group_name_H-M   'P 1'
#
loop_
_entity.id
_entity.type
_entity.pdbx_description
1 polymer ?
#
loop_
_entity_poly.entity_id
_entity_poly.type
_entity_poly.pdbx_seq_one_letter_code
_entity_poly.pdbx_strand_id
1 'polypeptide(L)'
;MNNYRPQEGRWLSRTVLDHAGRVCFVIRIRIAGGFWRRGGETPSAVKWEDKIIEIREGTWSYVAGSIGRAPEKVVATAAPKESTEQCKTVWRFSTEDELIIEWDSSLSLSSLTFSLTNPTSPESSVKLLKGRKMQYKVKKTKSMNKSEEMEDEDEGFLTVVRFTEDNQDGKATALLNWRLLVVEVLPEEDTVLMLLLCITILKSVSEMKKHDVGDLLVRRRLKQAKNGTKDWGSVILDPSSCGDSPYVQPWYWNAGLVMALDEGDQLKRQPVLSHSAVEGGEKLYKNGIIS
;
A
#
# COMPACT_ATOMS: atom_id res chain seq x y z
N MET A 1 -18.73 -24.21 24.27
CA MET A 1 -17.27 -24.13 24.51
C MET A 1 -16.74 -22.95 23.71
N ASN A 2 -16.01 -22.03 24.35
CA ASN A 2 -15.48 -20.84 23.70
C ASN A 2 -14.41 -21.26 22.69
N ASN A 3 -14.67 -21.08 21.39
CA ASN A 3 -13.72 -21.29 20.29
C ASN A 3 -12.66 -20.18 20.23
N TYR A 4 -12.14 -19.76 21.39
CA TYR A 4 -11.04 -18.80 21.47
C TYR A 4 -9.73 -19.53 21.15
N ARG A 5 -9.40 -19.63 19.86
CA ARG A 5 -8.04 -19.99 19.44
C ARG A 5 -7.20 -18.72 19.55
N PRO A 6 -6.13 -18.70 20.37
CA PRO A 6 -5.20 -17.58 20.39
C PRO A 6 -4.67 -17.34 18.98
N GLN A 7 -4.64 -16.08 18.55
CA GLN A 7 -4.05 -15.72 17.27
C GLN A 7 -2.56 -16.11 17.27
N GLU A 8 -2.14 -16.81 16.21
CA GLU A 8 -0.73 -17.13 16.00
C GLU A 8 -0.01 -15.90 15.43
N GLY A 9 0.98 -15.39 16.18
CA GLY A 9 1.72 -14.18 15.87
C GLY A 9 0.91 -12.88 15.97
N ARG A 10 1.58 -11.76 15.69
CA ARG A 10 0.96 -10.43 15.56
C ARG A 10 0.98 -9.97 14.12
N TRP A 11 -0.11 -9.32 13.75
CA TRP A 11 -0.38 -8.87 12.40
C TRP A 11 -0.77 -7.41 12.43
N LEU A 12 -0.03 -6.59 11.70
CA LEU A 12 -0.45 -5.24 11.37
C LEU A 12 -1.50 -5.34 10.25
N SER A 13 -2.67 -4.74 10.46
CA SER A 13 -3.78 -4.87 9.49
C SER A 13 -4.21 -3.52 8.91
N ARG A 14 -4.60 -3.53 7.63
CA ARG A 14 -5.21 -2.40 6.92
C ARG A 14 -6.54 -2.80 6.32
N THR A 15 -7.47 -1.85 6.33
CA THR A 15 -8.77 -1.98 5.69
C THR A 15 -8.70 -1.31 4.33
N VAL A 16 -9.04 -2.04 3.28
CA VAL A 16 -9.12 -1.50 1.92
C VAL A 16 -10.56 -1.08 1.68
N LEU A 17 -10.72 0.13 1.16
CA LEU A 17 -12.00 0.71 0.80
C LEU A 17 -12.06 0.85 -0.73
N ASP A 18 -13.21 0.54 -1.32
CA ASP A 18 -13.48 0.88 -2.71
C ASP A 18 -13.81 2.38 -2.88
N HIS A 19 -14.04 2.80 -4.13
CA HIS A 19 -14.41 4.18 -4.47
C HIS A 19 -15.70 4.66 -3.78
N ALA A 20 -16.58 3.73 -3.35
CA ALA A 20 -17.81 4.03 -2.64
C ALA A 20 -17.62 4.06 -1.10
N GLY A 21 -16.39 3.84 -0.61
CA GLY A 21 -16.06 3.78 0.80
C GLY A 21 -16.47 2.47 1.49
N ARG A 22 -16.79 1.41 0.71
CA ARG A 22 -17.15 0.10 1.24
C ARG A 22 -15.89 -0.71 1.49
N VAL A 23 -15.88 -1.46 2.59
CA VAL A 23 -14.77 -2.39 2.88
C VAL A 23 -14.82 -3.55 1.90
N CYS A 24 -13.74 -3.76 1.17
CA CYS A 24 -13.62 -4.83 0.18
C CYS A 24 -12.55 -5.87 0.55
N PHE A 25 -11.44 -5.43 1.14
CA PHE A 25 -10.36 -6.31 1.56
C PHE A 25 -9.77 -5.92 2.93
N VAL A 26 -9.11 -6.87 3.56
CA VAL A 26 -8.23 -6.65 4.71
C VAL A 26 -6.83 -7.14 4.35
N ILE A 27 -5.86 -6.22 4.37
CA ILE A 27 -4.44 -6.56 4.21
C ILE A 27 -3.88 -6.83 5.60
N ARG A 28 -3.10 -7.90 5.77
CA ARG A 28 -2.42 -8.24 7.02
C ARG A 28 -0.94 -8.46 6.74
N ILE A 29 -0.08 -7.85 7.55
CA ILE A 29 1.37 -8.01 7.48
C ILE A 29 1.81 -8.68 8.79
N ARG A 30 2.49 -9.81 8.70
CA ARG A 30 3.04 -10.49 9.88
C ARG A 30 4.23 -9.69 10.40
N ILE A 31 4.16 -9.30 11.67
CA ILE A 31 5.17 -8.45 12.31
C ILE A 31 5.81 -9.11 13.53
N ALA A 32 5.15 -10.06 14.18
CA ALA A 32 5.68 -10.75 15.36
C ALA A 32 5.25 -12.22 15.41
N GLY A 33 6.11 -13.05 15.98
CA GLY A 33 5.87 -14.46 16.24
C GLY A 33 5.35 -14.72 17.66
N GLY A 34 5.15 -15.99 17.99
CA GLY A 34 4.77 -16.44 19.33
C GLY A 34 3.26 -16.56 19.58
N PHE A 35 2.92 -17.30 20.63
CA PHE A 35 1.54 -17.47 21.08
C PHE A 35 1.22 -16.48 22.19
N TRP A 36 0.22 -15.64 21.93
CA TRP A 36 -0.20 -14.68 22.95
C TRP A 36 -1.06 -15.36 24.03
N ARG A 37 -0.55 -15.35 25.27
CA ARG A 37 -1.30 -15.71 26.49
C ARG A 37 -0.93 -14.74 27.61
N ARG A 38 -1.90 -14.34 28.44
CA ARG A 38 -1.65 -13.49 29.61
C ARG A 38 -0.66 -14.23 30.54
N GLY A 39 0.51 -13.63 30.80
CA GLY A 39 1.61 -14.25 31.58
C GLY A 39 2.49 -15.23 30.80
N GLY A 40 2.31 -15.35 29.48
CA GLY A 40 3.15 -16.16 28.59
C GLY A 40 4.29 -15.36 27.95
N GLU A 41 4.93 -15.96 26.92
CA GLU A 41 6.07 -15.37 26.20
C GLU A 41 5.73 -13.99 25.60
N THR A 42 6.68 -13.07 25.69
CA THR A 42 6.61 -11.75 25.04
C THR A 42 6.76 -11.94 23.53
N PRO A 43 5.82 -11.44 22.70
CA PRO A 43 5.97 -11.53 21.24
C PRO A 43 7.24 -10.82 20.78
N SER A 44 8.00 -11.46 19.91
CA SER A 44 9.20 -10.90 19.28
C SER A 44 8.94 -10.62 17.81
N ALA A 45 9.60 -9.59 17.27
CA ALA A 45 9.52 -9.27 15.85
C ALA A 45 9.95 -10.49 15.02
N VAL A 46 9.18 -10.82 13.98
CA VAL A 46 9.58 -11.89 13.07
C VAL A 46 10.77 -11.45 12.22
N LYS A 47 11.59 -12.40 11.80
CA LYS A 47 12.67 -12.15 10.83
C LYS A 47 12.08 -11.78 9.48
N TRP A 48 12.90 -11.24 8.59
CA TRP A 48 12.48 -10.78 7.26
C TRP A 48 11.74 -11.87 6.48
N GLU A 49 12.30 -13.08 6.40
CA GLU A 49 11.75 -14.25 5.72
C GLU A 49 10.34 -14.64 6.18
N ASP A 50 9.98 -14.29 7.41
CA ASP A 50 8.69 -14.60 8.03
C ASP A 50 7.67 -13.46 7.90
N LYS A 51 8.02 -12.31 7.30
CA LYS A 51 7.15 -11.13 7.12
C LYS A 51 6.13 -11.31 5.99
N ILE A 52 5.32 -12.35 6.07
CA ILE A 52 4.29 -12.67 5.08
C ILE A 52 3.20 -11.60 5.08
N ILE A 53 2.74 -11.24 3.88
CA ILE A 53 1.58 -10.38 3.66
C ILE A 53 0.42 -11.24 3.15
N GLU A 54 -0.77 -11.04 3.71
CA GLU A 54 -2.01 -11.67 3.28
C GLU A 54 -3.02 -10.60 2.83
N ILE A 55 -3.69 -10.84 1.70
CA ILE A 55 -4.90 -10.12 1.31
C ILE A 55 -6.09 -11.04 1.56
N ARG A 56 -7.02 -10.56 2.38
CA ARG A 56 -8.25 -11.27 2.74
C ARG A 56 -9.43 -10.55 2.15
N GLU A 57 -10.28 -11.28 1.43
CA GLU A 57 -11.48 -10.73 0.81
C GLU A 57 -12.62 -10.64 1.83
N GLY A 58 -13.30 -9.50 1.84
CA GLY A 58 -14.47 -9.24 2.68
C GLY A 58 -14.21 -8.23 3.79
N THR A 59 -15.17 -8.17 4.72
CA THR A 59 -15.22 -7.17 5.79
C THR A 59 -14.84 -7.75 7.15
N TRP A 60 -14.45 -6.87 8.08
CA TRP A 60 -14.27 -7.26 9.48
C TRP A 60 -15.55 -7.87 10.06
N SER A 61 -15.39 -8.92 10.87
CA SER A 61 -16.45 -9.46 11.73
C SER A 61 -16.14 -9.05 13.17
N TYR A 62 -17.12 -8.52 13.90
CA TYR A 62 -16.90 -8.05 15.28
C TYR A 62 -17.49 -9.04 16.26
N VAL A 63 -16.66 -9.53 17.18
CA VAL A 63 -17.08 -10.54 18.17
C VAL A 63 -17.60 -9.87 19.44
N ALA A 64 -16.94 -8.80 19.89
CA ALA A 64 -17.38 -7.93 20.99
C ALA A 64 -16.61 -6.60 20.99
N GLY A 65 -17.32 -5.48 21.15
CA GLY A 65 -16.71 -4.15 21.23
C GLY A 65 -15.84 -3.81 20.02
N SER A 66 -14.62 -3.34 20.26
CA SER A 66 -13.65 -2.94 19.22
C SER A 66 -12.80 -4.09 18.67
N ILE A 67 -13.04 -5.34 19.08
CA ILE A 67 -12.26 -6.50 18.66
C ILE A 67 -12.84 -7.08 17.36
N GLY A 68 -12.18 -6.74 16.25
CA GLY A 68 -12.49 -7.26 14.92
C GLY A 68 -11.68 -8.52 14.59
N ARG A 69 -12.33 -9.49 13.94
CA ARG A 69 -11.74 -10.66 13.31
C ARG A 69 -11.68 -10.42 11.81
N ALA A 70 -10.48 -10.59 11.23
CA ALA A 70 -10.28 -10.48 9.80
C ALA A 70 -11.04 -11.59 9.04
N PRO A 71 -11.43 -11.37 7.77
CA PRO A 71 -12.10 -12.39 6.96
C PRO A 71 -11.26 -13.67 6.84
N GLU A 72 -11.91 -14.83 6.70
CA GLU A 72 -11.19 -16.11 6.62
C GLU A 72 -10.57 -16.36 5.23
N LYS A 73 -11.24 -15.90 4.17
CA LYS A 73 -10.84 -16.12 2.77
C LYS A 73 -9.59 -15.32 2.43
N VAL A 74 -8.43 -15.97 2.41
CA VAL A 74 -7.18 -15.43 1.87
C VAL A 74 -7.23 -15.58 0.35
N VAL A 75 -7.11 -14.46 -0.37
CA VAL A 75 -7.15 -14.44 -1.85
C VAL A 75 -5.77 -14.28 -2.47
N ALA A 76 -4.83 -13.70 -1.74
CA ALA A 76 -3.44 -13.64 -2.19
C ALA A 76 -2.47 -13.48 -1.02
N THR A 77 -1.22 -13.85 -1.27
CA THR A 77 -0.12 -13.69 -0.33
C THR A 77 1.13 -13.18 -1.02
N ALA A 78 1.97 -12.45 -0.29
CA ALA A 78 3.34 -12.18 -0.68
C ALA A 78 4.30 -12.66 0.41
N ALA A 79 5.31 -13.43 0.02
CA ALA A 79 6.36 -13.91 0.90
C ALA A 79 7.71 -13.33 0.43
N PRO A 80 8.51 -12.76 1.34
CA PRO A 80 9.83 -12.29 0.99
C PRO A 80 10.76 -13.47 0.73
N LYS A 81 11.66 -13.32 -0.23
CA LYS A 81 12.82 -14.20 -0.38
C LYS A 81 13.99 -13.65 0.41
N GLU A 82 14.86 -14.55 0.85
CA GLU A 82 16.17 -14.18 1.34
C GLU A 82 16.96 -13.47 0.22
N SER A 83 17.42 -12.25 0.51
CA SER A 83 18.37 -11.54 -0.33
C SER A 83 19.69 -11.38 0.43
N THR A 84 20.80 -11.57 -0.28
CA THR A 84 22.14 -11.35 0.25
C THR A 84 22.54 -9.88 0.24
N GLU A 85 21.81 -9.05 -0.51
CA GLU A 85 22.10 -7.64 -0.75
C GLU A 85 21.15 -6.76 0.08
N GLN A 86 21.72 -5.91 0.96
CA GLN A 86 20.93 -5.01 1.83
C GLN A 86 20.05 -4.02 1.06
N CYS A 87 20.43 -3.70 -0.18
CA CYS A 87 19.75 -2.73 -1.02
C CYS A 87 18.69 -3.35 -1.94
N LYS A 88 18.49 -4.66 -1.89
CA LYS A 88 17.60 -5.38 -2.80
C LYS A 88 16.67 -6.30 -2.02
N THR A 89 15.39 -6.23 -2.33
CA THR A 89 14.38 -7.12 -1.77
C THR A 89 13.64 -7.80 -2.89
N VAL A 90 13.34 -9.08 -2.71
CA VAL A 90 12.57 -9.87 -3.65
C VAL A 90 11.37 -10.46 -2.92
N TRP A 91 10.19 -10.30 -3.49
CA TRP A 91 8.95 -10.87 -2.99
C TRP A 91 8.40 -11.85 -4.00
N ARG A 92 7.95 -13.01 -3.53
CA ARG A 92 7.19 -13.98 -4.33
C ARG A 92 5.72 -13.84 -4.00
N PHE A 93 4.91 -13.61 -5.02
CA PHE A 93 3.45 -13.55 -4.90
C PHE A 93 2.83 -14.92 -5.06
N SER A 94 1.61 -15.08 -4.56
CA SER A 94 0.80 -16.28 -4.78
C SER A 94 0.41 -16.49 -6.24
N THR A 95 0.55 -15.47 -7.09
CA THR A 95 0.39 -15.53 -8.55
C THR A 95 1.62 -16.07 -9.27
N GLU A 96 2.65 -16.50 -8.52
CA GLU A 96 3.98 -16.91 -9.00
C GLU A 96 4.85 -15.76 -9.52
N ASP A 97 4.32 -14.55 -9.59
CA ASP A 97 5.10 -13.36 -9.94
C ASP A 97 6.12 -13.04 -8.83
N GLU A 98 7.28 -12.56 -9.26
CA GLU A 98 8.36 -12.13 -8.40
C GLU A 98 8.57 -10.62 -8.57
N LEU A 99 8.33 -9.87 -7.50
CA LEU A 99 8.61 -8.44 -7.45
C LEU A 99 10.01 -8.23 -6.88
N ILE A 100 10.86 -7.58 -7.67
CA ILE A 100 12.20 -7.17 -7.28
C ILE A 100 12.17 -5.66 -7.09
N ILE A 101 12.65 -5.22 -5.92
CA ILE A 101 12.78 -3.81 -5.56
C ILE A 101 14.23 -3.60 -5.19
N GLU A 102 14.87 -2.64 -5.84
CA GLU A 102 16.27 -2.32 -5.62
C GLU A 102 16.44 -0.82 -5.36
N TRP A 103 17.25 -0.52 -4.36
CA TRP A 103 17.60 0.82 -3.93
C TRP A 103 19.04 1.09 -4.33
N ASP A 104 19.25 1.88 -5.39
CA ASP A 104 20.60 2.27 -5.76
C ASP A 104 21.02 3.53 -5.00
N SER A 105 22.00 3.36 -4.11
CA SER A 105 22.64 4.45 -3.34
C SER A 105 23.88 5.03 -4.03
N SER A 106 24.30 4.47 -5.17
CA SER A 106 25.53 4.87 -5.86
C SER A 106 25.36 6.12 -6.75
N LEU A 107 24.12 6.44 -7.11
CA LEU A 107 23.77 7.65 -7.85
C LEU A 107 23.46 8.80 -6.88
N SER A 108 23.87 10.01 -7.24
CA SER A 108 23.59 11.25 -6.49
C SER A 108 22.09 11.55 -6.32
N LEU A 109 21.23 10.83 -7.04
CA LEU A 109 19.78 10.78 -6.88
C LEU A 109 19.41 9.36 -6.44
N SER A 110 18.84 9.22 -5.24
CA SER A 110 18.35 7.92 -4.76
C SER A 110 17.32 7.35 -5.73
N SER A 111 17.67 6.27 -6.42
CA SER A 111 16.80 5.70 -7.46
C SER A 111 16.29 4.32 -7.03
N LEU A 112 14.98 4.26 -6.76
CA LEU A 112 14.24 3.01 -6.59
C LEU A 112 13.92 2.44 -7.97
N THR A 113 14.30 1.18 -8.18
CA THR A 113 13.91 0.42 -9.36
C THR A 113 12.95 -0.70 -8.96
N PHE A 114 12.03 -1.00 -9.88
CA PHE A 114 10.97 -1.99 -9.67
C PHE A 114 10.92 -2.88 -10.91
N SER A 115 10.96 -4.19 -10.72
CA SER A 115 10.72 -5.15 -11.79
C SER A 115 9.80 -6.26 -11.32
N LEU A 116 8.84 -6.61 -12.17
CA LEU A 116 7.92 -7.71 -11.95
C LEU A 116 8.19 -8.76 -13.01
N THR A 117 8.66 -9.92 -12.57
CA THR A 117 9.01 -11.04 -13.46
C THR A 117 8.18 -12.24 -13.10
N ASN A 118 7.80 -13.02 -14.12
CA ASN A 118 7.18 -14.31 -13.91
C ASN A 118 8.17 -15.39 -14.40
N PRO A 119 8.72 -16.24 -13.52
CA PRO A 119 9.69 -17.27 -13.92
C PRO A 119 9.13 -18.25 -14.96
N THR A 120 7.82 -18.47 -14.96
CA THR A 120 7.09 -19.37 -15.86
C THR A 120 6.79 -18.69 -17.20
N SER A 121 6.78 -17.35 -17.25
CA SER A 121 6.54 -16.53 -18.44
C SER A 121 7.53 -15.35 -18.51
N PRO A 122 8.78 -15.58 -18.94
CA PRO A 122 9.86 -14.57 -18.90
C PRO A 122 9.62 -13.37 -19.83
N GLU A 123 8.74 -13.49 -20.83
CA GLU A 123 8.26 -12.39 -21.66
C GLU A 123 7.20 -11.56 -20.92
N SER A 124 7.56 -11.04 -19.74
CA SER A 124 6.65 -10.26 -18.90
C SER A 124 6.04 -9.11 -19.70
N SER A 125 4.72 -9.19 -19.88
CA SER A 125 3.90 -8.16 -20.50
C SER A 125 3.67 -6.96 -19.60
N VAL A 126 4.27 -6.91 -18.40
CA VAL A 126 4.04 -5.85 -17.41
C VAL A 126 5.32 -5.10 -17.12
N LYS A 127 5.30 -3.77 -17.25
CA LYS A 127 6.37 -2.87 -16.79
C LYS A 127 5.87 -1.96 -15.68
N LEU A 128 6.73 -1.74 -14.69
CA LEU A 128 6.51 -0.82 -13.59
C LEU A 128 7.35 0.43 -13.83
N LEU A 129 6.70 1.59 -14.00
CA LEU A 129 7.37 2.86 -14.28
C LEU A 129 7.24 3.81 -13.09
N LYS A 130 8.36 4.32 -12.58
CA LYS A 130 8.37 5.32 -11.50
C LYS A 130 7.66 6.59 -11.95
N GLY A 131 6.82 7.14 -11.08
CA GLY A 131 6.09 8.40 -11.30
C GLY A 131 4.80 8.24 -12.10
N ARG A 132 4.15 9.37 -12.37
CA ARG A 132 2.91 9.44 -13.17
C ARG A 132 3.25 9.50 -14.65
N LYS A 133 3.02 8.41 -15.38
CA LYS A 133 3.39 8.26 -16.80
C LYS A 133 2.16 7.99 -17.67
N MET A 134 2.36 8.09 -18.99
CA MET A 134 1.33 7.80 -20.00
C MET A 134 0.02 8.57 -19.75
N GLN A 135 -1.12 7.88 -19.63
CA GLN A 135 -2.44 8.45 -19.39
C GLN A 135 -2.52 9.26 -18.08
N TYR A 136 -1.67 8.93 -17.10
CA TYR A 136 -1.63 9.61 -15.79
C TYR A 136 -0.71 10.84 -15.79
N LYS A 137 -0.03 11.13 -16.90
CA LYS A 137 0.90 12.27 -16.99
C LYS A 137 0.14 13.59 -16.84
N VAL A 138 0.51 14.37 -15.84
CA VAL A 138 -0.08 15.70 -15.60
C VAL A 138 0.45 16.69 -16.63
N LYS A 139 -0.45 17.31 -17.41
CA LYS A 139 -0.09 18.38 -18.36
C LYS A 139 0.21 19.65 -17.57
N LYS A 140 1.45 20.14 -17.68
CA LYS A 140 1.88 21.35 -16.97
C LYS A 140 1.48 22.58 -17.77
N THR A 141 0.73 23.49 -17.15
CA THR A 141 0.63 24.88 -17.61
C THR A 141 2.00 25.52 -17.41
N LYS A 142 2.57 26.11 -18.46
CA LYS A 142 3.90 26.73 -18.47
C LYS A 142 3.99 27.86 -17.44
N SER A 143 4.37 27.56 -16.20
CA SER A 143 4.72 28.58 -15.23
C SER A 143 5.77 28.03 -14.24
N MET A 144 6.98 28.59 -14.41
CA MET A 144 8.17 28.57 -13.56
C MET A 144 8.90 27.25 -13.20
N ASN A 145 10.10 27.15 -13.76
CA ASN A 145 11.36 26.64 -13.19
C ASN A 145 11.25 25.80 -11.91
N LYS A 146 11.00 24.49 -12.04
CA LYS A 146 11.02 23.53 -10.93
C LYS A 146 11.47 22.15 -11.41
N SER A 147 12.63 22.02 -12.04
CA SER A 147 13.09 20.70 -12.50
C SER A 147 13.32 19.71 -11.36
N GLU A 148 13.71 20.19 -10.17
CA GLU A 148 14.03 19.36 -9.00
C GLU A 148 12.79 19.03 -8.16
N GLU A 149 11.87 19.98 -7.93
CA GLU A 149 10.62 19.71 -7.17
C GLU A 149 9.69 18.71 -7.88
N MET A 150 9.88 18.49 -9.19
CA MET A 150 9.10 17.55 -9.99
C MET A 150 9.42 16.08 -9.72
N GLU A 151 10.64 15.75 -9.27
CA GLU A 151 10.99 14.38 -8.90
C GLU A 151 10.41 14.00 -7.53
N ASP A 152 10.31 14.98 -6.63
CA ASP A 152 9.69 14.82 -5.31
C ASP A 152 8.17 14.66 -5.41
N GLU A 153 7.49 15.40 -6.30
CA GLU A 153 6.04 15.26 -6.51
C GLU A 153 5.62 13.89 -7.08
N ASP A 154 6.50 13.28 -7.88
CA ASP A 154 6.29 11.93 -8.42
C ASP A 154 6.84 10.84 -7.47
N GLU A 155 7.48 11.22 -6.35
CA GLU A 155 7.92 10.28 -5.32
C GLU A 155 6.69 9.58 -4.71
N GLY A 156 6.72 8.25 -4.67
CA GLY A 156 5.59 7.46 -4.18
C GLY A 156 4.66 6.98 -5.29
N PHE A 157 4.70 7.56 -6.49
CA PHE A 157 3.88 7.10 -7.61
C PHE A 157 4.56 5.99 -8.42
N LEU A 158 3.75 5.03 -8.87
CA LEU A 158 4.14 3.97 -9.78
C LEU A 158 3.04 3.74 -10.82
N THR A 159 3.38 3.85 -12.09
CA THR A 159 2.48 3.54 -13.21
C THR A 159 2.71 2.11 -13.66
N VAL A 160 1.64 1.31 -13.72
CA VAL A 160 1.68 -0.07 -14.26
C VAL A 160 1.27 -0.03 -15.72
N VAL A 161 2.12 -0.60 -16.57
CA VAL A 161 1.93 -0.64 -18.03
C VAL A 161 1.89 -2.08 -18.51
N ARG A 162 0.80 -2.45 -19.21
CA ARG A 162 0.66 -3.75 -19.87
C ARG A 162 0.90 -3.64 -21.37
N PHE A 163 1.65 -4.59 -21.91
CA PHE A 163 1.93 -4.78 -23.33
C PHE A 163 1.08 -5.94 -23.84
N THR A 164 0.34 -5.71 -24.90
CA THR A 164 -0.55 -6.69 -25.52
C THR A 164 -0.34 -6.66 -27.02
N GLU A 165 -0.78 -7.68 -27.76
CA GLU A 165 -0.72 -7.66 -29.22
C GLU A 165 -1.42 -6.41 -29.80
N ASP A 166 -2.54 -6.01 -29.18
CA ASP A 166 -3.30 -4.82 -29.54
C ASP A 166 -2.63 -3.50 -29.12
N ASN A 167 -1.73 -3.53 -28.13
CA ASN A 167 -1.05 -2.33 -27.60
C ASN A 167 0.46 -2.61 -27.42
N GLN A 168 1.19 -2.63 -28.52
CA GLN A 168 2.65 -2.84 -28.53
C GLN A 168 3.42 -1.69 -27.87
N ASP A 169 2.86 -0.48 -27.88
CA ASP A 169 3.43 0.69 -27.20
C ASP A 169 3.15 0.70 -25.68
N GLY A 170 2.35 -0.26 -25.20
CA GLY A 170 1.94 -0.39 -23.81
C GLY A 170 0.78 0.52 -23.41
N LYS A 171 -0.14 0.00 -22.59
CA LYS A 171 -1.28 0.73 -22.02
C LYS A 171 -1.06 0.86 -20.51
N ALA A 172 -1.14 2.06 -19.94
CA ALA A 172 -1.16 2.16 -18.48
C ALA A 172 -2.52 1.70 -17.96
N THR A 173 -2.51 0.66 -17.12
CA THR A 173 -3.72 0.01 -16.61
C THR A 173 -3.95 0.29 -15.13
N ALA A 174 -2.93 0.78 -14.42
CA ALA A 174 -3.09 1.22 -13.04
C ALA A 174 -2.08 2.31 -12.67
N LEU A 175 -2.45 3.09 -11.65
CA LEU A 175 -1.59 4.04 -10.97
C LEU A 175 -1.64 3.76 -9.47
N LEU A 176 -0.47 3.52 -8.87
CA LEU A 176 -0.33 3.34 -7.43
C LEU A 176 0.34 4.57 -6.84
N ASN A 177 -0.13 5.00 -5.66
CA ASN A 177 0.70 5.74 -4.73
C ASN A 177 1.03 4.82 -3.54
N TRP A 178 2.20 4.19 -3.58
CA TRP A 178 2.60 3.19 -2.58
C TRP A 178 2.87 3.80 -1.20
N ARG A 179 3.20 5.09 -1.14
CA ARG A 179 3.40 5.82 0.12
C ARG A 179 2.08 6.13 0.82
N LEU A 180 1.06 6.49 0.05
CA LEU A 180 -0.28 6.82 0.55
C LEU A 180 -1.22 5.61 0.61
N LEU A 181 -0.83 4.46 0.05
CA LEU A 181 -1.62 3.25 -0.09
C LEU A 181 -2.93 3.47 -0.87
N VAL A 182 -2.83 4.21 -1.97
CA VAL A 182 -3.95 4.48 -2.89
C VAL A 182 -3.65 3.86 -4.23
N VAL A 183 -4.68 3.29 -4.85
CA VAL A 183 -4.57 2.63 -6.14
C VAL A 183 -5.75 3.03 -7.00
N GLU A 184 -5.45 3.41 -8.23
CA GLU A 184 -6.41 3.51 -9.33
C GLU A 184 -6.13 2.38 -10.32
N VAL A 185 -7.17 1.67 -10.73
CA VAL A 185 -7.07 0.51 -11.62
C VAL A 185 -8.15 0.59 -12.68
N LEU A 186 -7.81 0.18 -13.91
CA LEU A 186 -8.81 -0.07 -14.94
C LEU A 186 -9.57 -1.38 -14.65
N PRO A 187 -10.80 -1.55 -15.18
CA PRO A 187 -11.63 -2.73 -14.91
C PRO A 187 -10.99 -4.07 -15.31
N GLU A 188 -10.06 -4.06 -16.26
CA GLU A 188 -9.37 -5.26 -16.74
C GLU A 188 -8.21 -5.69 -15.84
N GLU A 189 -7.80 -4.85 -14.89
CA GLU A 189 -6.64 -5.12 -14.04
C GLU A 189 -7.02 -5.93 -12.80
N ASP A 190 -6.11 -6.81 -12.37
CA ASP A 190 -6.28 -7.54 -11.11
C ASP A 190 -6.02 -6.61 -9.92
N THR A 191 -7.10 -6.23 -9.24
CA THR A 191 -7.05 -5.38 -8.05
C THR A 191 -6.20 -6.01 -6.94
N VAL A 192 -6.24 -7.34 -6.77
CA VAL A 192 -5.50 -8.03 -5.70
C VAL A 192 -3.99 -7.95 -5.97
N LEU A 193 -3.55 -8.12 -7.22
CA LEU A 193 -2.16 -7.90 -7.61
C LEU A 193 -1.71 -6.47 -7.33
N MET A 194 -2.53 -5.48 -7.65
CA MET A 194 -2.19 -4.07 -7.39
C MET A 194 -2.07 -3.76 -5.88
N LEU A 195 -2.94 -4.35 -5.07
CA LEU A 195 -2.85 -4.25 -3.62
C LEU A 195 -1.57 -4.90 -3.08
N LEU A 196 -1.16 -6.07 -3.62
CA LEU A 196 0.11 -6.71 -3.27
C LEU A 196 1.28 -5.79 -3.61
N LEU A 197 1.38 -5.32 -4.87
CA LEU A 197 2.42 -4.41 -5.31
C LEU A 197 2.54 -3.19 -4.40
N CYS A 198 1.41 -2.55 -4.10
CA CYS A 198 1.37 -1.34 -3.29
C CYS A 198 1.96 -1.55 -1.89
N ILE A 199 1.51 -2.61 -1.19
CA ILE A 199 1.92 -2.85 0.19
C ILE A 199 3.33 -3.45 0.29
N THR A 200 3.75 -4.28 -0.66
CA THR A 200 5.10 -4.87 -0.66
C THR A 200 6.14 -3.81 -0.96
N ILE A 201 5.87 -2.88 -1.88
CA ILE A 201 6.74 -1.73 -2.12
C ILE A 201 6.88 -0.89 -0.86
N LEU A 202 5.77 -0.53 -0.22
CA LEU A 202 5.83 0.24 1.01
C LEU A 202 6.66 -0.48 2.08
N LYS A 203 6.41 -1.78 2.29
CA LYS A 203 7.11 -2.57 3.31
C LYS A 203 8.60 -2.70 3.02
N SER A 204 9.00 -2.88 1.76
CA SER A 204 10.40 -2.93 1.35
C SER A 204 11.09 -1.58 1.51
N VAL A 205 10.47 -0.49 1.05
CA VAL A 205 11.07 0.84 1.17
C VAL A 205 11.20 1.25 2.64
N SER A 206 10.23 0.93 3.49
CA SER A 206 10.34 1.18 4.94
C SER A 206 11.49 0.39 5.59
N GLU A 207 11.75 -0.82 5.11
CA GLU A 207 12.86 -1.67 5.55
C GLU A 207 14.21 -1.07 5.11
N MET A 208 14.34 -0.74 3.82
CA MET A 208 15.55 -0.17 3.24
C MET A 208 15.92 1.19 3.87
N LYS A 209 14.93 2.07 4.06
CA LYS A 209 15.12 3.40 4.68
C LYS A 209 15.18 3.35 6.21
N LYS A 210 14.93 2.18 6.84
CA LYS A 210 14.80 2.00 8.30
C LYS A 210 13.84 3.02 8.94
N HIS A 211 12.76 3.34 8.23
CA HIS A 211 11.78 4.36 8.61
C HIS A 211 10.38 3.99 8.10
N ASP A 212 9.33 4.21 8.90
CA ASP A 212 7.94 3.96 8.50
C ASP A 212 7.44 5.05 7.53
N VAL A 213 7.87 5.01 6.28
CA VAL A 213 7.56 6.03 5.25
C VAL A 213 6.07 6.20 4.92
N GLY A 214 5.25 5.21 5.26
CA GLY A 214 3.81 5.21 4.99
C GLY A 214 2.95 5.45 6.23
N ASP A 215 3.56 5.75 7.38
CA ASP A 215 2.89 5.90 8.67
C ASP A 215 1.93 4.75 8.99
N LEU A 216 2.40 3.52 8.82
CA LEU A 216 1.62 2.33 9.07
C LEU A 216 1.09 2.26 10.53
N LEU A 217 1.71 2.91 11.50
CA LEU A 217 1.16 2.93 12.86
C LEU A 217 0.06 3.98 13.06
N VAL A 218 -0.07 4.93 12.13
CA VAL A 218 -1.10 5.96 12.18
C VAL A 218 -2.37 5.44 11.52
N ARG A 219 -3.45 5.40 12.31
CA ARG A 219 -4.77 5.01 11.80
C ARG A 219 -5.35 6.16 10.98
N ARG A 220 -5.32 6.02 9.65
CA ARG A 220 -6.07 6.90 8.73
C ARG A 220 -7.53 6.44 8.68
N ARG A 221 -8.49 7.38 8.82
CA ARG A 221 -9.92 7.11 8.62
C ARG A 221 -10.42 7.97 7.47
N LEU A 222 -11.22 7.37 6.58
CA LEU A 222 -11.88 8.07 5.49
C LEU A 222 -12.83 9.15 6.07
N LYS A 223 -12.65 10.43 5.74
CA LYS A 223 -13.57 11.53 6.05
C LYS A 223 -13.81 12.38 4.80
N GLN A 224 -15.06 12.64 4.46
CA GLN A 224 -15.41 13.50 3.32
C GLN A 224 -14.76 14.88 3.50
N ALA A 225 -14.13 15.40 2.43
CA ALA A 225 -13.55 16.76 2.44
C ALA A 225 -14.62 17.84 2.77
N LYS A 226 -15.88 17.61 2.37
CA LYS A 226 -17.08 18.35 2.81
C LYS A 226 -18.29 17.40 2.90
N ASN A 227 -19.21 17.64 3.83
CA ASN A 227 -20.47 16.87 3.89
C ASN A 227 -21.20 16.96 2.53
N GLY A 228 -21.40 15.82 1.88
CA GLY A 228 -22.10 15.72 0.59
C GLY A 228 -21.20 15.68 -0.64
N THR A 229 -19.91 15.99 -0.53
CA THR A 229 -18.94 15.70 -1.61
C THR A 229 -18.55 14.23 -1.51
N LYS A 230 -19.32 13.36 -2.17
CA LYS A 230 -18.96 11.96 -2.43
C LYS A 230 -17.90 11.81 -3.52
N ASP A 231 -17.28 12.91 -3.94
CA ASP A 231 -16.40 12.92 -5.09
C ASP A 231 -14.96 12.83 -4.61
N TRP A 232 -14.44 11.60 -4.64
CA TRP A 232 -13.10 11.26 -4.16
C TRP A 232 -12.06 11.30 -5.28
N GLY A 233 -12.34 12.00 -6.39
CA GLY A 233 -11.47 12.03 -7.56
C GLY A 233 -11.25 10.64 -8.18
N SER A 234 -12.10 9.67 -7.85
CA SER A 234 -12.06 8.26 -8.24
C SER A 234 -13.10 7.90 -9.31
N VAL A 235 -13.86 8.89 -9.80
CA VAL A 235 -14.73 8.71 -10.95
C VAL A 235 -13.91 9.02 -12.18
N ILE A 236 -13.58 7.99 -12.96
CA ILE A 236 -13.20 8.17 -14.36
C ILE A 236 -14.42 8.80 -15.03
N LEU A 237 -14.40 10.11 -15.21
CA LEU A 237 -15.32 10.75 -16.14
C LEU A 237 -14.90 10.32 -17.55
N ASP A 238 -15.87 9.88 -18.34
CA ASP A 238 -15.68 9.68 -19.78
C ASP A 238 -14.98 10.93 -20.35
N PRO A 239 -13.95 10.81 -21.21
CA PRO A 239 -13.28 11.96 -21.81
C PRO A 239 -14.23 12.99 -22.44
N SER A 240 -15.41 12.55 -22.90
CA SER A 240 -16.50 13.41 -23.41
C SER A 240 -17.26 14.20 -22.32
N SER A 241 -17.17 13.76 -21.07
CA SER A 241 -17.74 14.38 -19.87
C SER A 241 -16.72 15.19 -19.06
N CYS A 242 -15.51 15.37 -19.59
CA CYS A 242 -14.53 16.35 -19.12
C CYS A 242 -15.01 17.77 -19.48
N GLY A 243 -16.13 18.20 -18.87
CA GLY A 243 -16.44 19.61 -18.78
C GLY A 243 -15.41 20.28 -17.86
N ASP A 244 -15.09 21.55 -18.14
CA ASP A 244 -14.24 22.42 -17.32
C ASP A 244 -14.84 22.72 -15.93
N SER A 245 -15.26 21.68 -15.21
CA SER A 245 -15.70 21.81 -13.83
C SER A 245 -14.44 21.81 -12.94
N PRO A 246 -14.08 22.93 -12.31
CA PRO A 246 -12.94 22.99 -11.40
C PRO A 246 -13.14 22.13 -10.13
N TYR A 247 -14.31 21.50 -9.98
CA TYR A 247 -14.72 20.74 -8.81
C TYR A 247 -14.46 19.22 -8.92
N VAL A 248 -14.15 18.69 -10.11
CA VAL A 248 -13.88 17.25 -10.31
C VAL A 248 -12.52 17.09 -10.97
N GLN A 249 -11.49 16.93 -10.14
CA GLN A 249 -10.12 16.66 -10.58
C GLN A 249 -9.72 15.23 -10.21
N PRO A 250 -8.95 14.53 -11.06
CA PRO A 250 -8.37 13.24 -10.70
C PRO A 250 -7.55 13.33 -9.42
N TRP A 251 -7.67 12.34 -8.54
CA TRP A 251 -7.03 12.36 -7.22
C TRP A 251 -5.51 12.51 -7.29
N TYR A 252 -4.88 11.92 -8.32
CA TYR A 252 -3.44 11.90 -8.50
C TYR A 252 -2.84 13.25 -8.93
N TRP A 253 -3.66 14.26 -9.26
CA TRP A 253 -3.18 15.62 -9.48
C TRP A 253 -2.74 16.28 -8.17
N ASN A 254 -3.47 16.02 -7.08
CA ASN A 254 -3.27 16.63 -5.77
C ASN A 254 -3.39 15.60 -4.64
N ALA A 255 -2.69 14.46 -4.77
CA ALA A 255 -2.85 13.32 -3.86
C ALA A 255 -2.63 13.67 -2.38
N GLY A 256 -1.67 14.57 -2.09
CA GLY A 256 -1.42 15.06 -0.73
C GLY A 256 -2.63 15.77 -0.12
N LEU A 257 -3.39 16.55 -0.91
CA LEU A 257 -4.61 17.23 -0.44
C LEU A 257 -5.79 16.27 -0.33
N VAL A 258 -5.92 15.32 -1.26
CA VAL A 258 -7.03 14.34 -1.29
C VAL A 258 -6.90 13.32 -0.16
N MET A 259 -5.66 12.93 0.17
CA MET A 259 -5.33 11.91 1.17
C MET A 259 -4.74 12.49 2.45
N ALA A 260 -4.80 13.82 2.63
CA ALA A 260 -4.27 14.51 3.80
C ALA A 260 -4.87 13.96 5.09
N LEU A 261 -4.02 13.89 6.12
CA LEU A 261 -4.47 13.69 7.49
C LEU A 261 -5.12 14.98 8.01
N ASP A 262 -6.30 14.88 8.60
CA ASP A 262 -6.91 15.98 9.33
C ASP A 262 -6.17 16.14 10.68
N GLU A 263 -5.29 17.15 10.76
CA GLU A 263 -4.57 17.52 11.99
C GLU A 263 -5.52 17.83 13.15
N GLY A 264 -6.76 18.26 12.85
CA GLY A 264 -7.78 18.57 13.84
C GLY A 264 -8.30 17.35 14.63
N ASP A 265 -8.19 16.13 14.10
CA ASP A 265 -8.63 14.90 14.79
C ASP A 265 -7.51 14.30 15.67
N GLN A 266 -6.23 14.52 15.32
CA GLN A 266 -5.08 14.14 16.16
C GLN A 266 -5.10 14.88 17.51
N LEU A 267 -5.47 16.16 17.49
CA LEU A 267 -5.58 17.00 18.70
C LEU A 267 -6.86 16.71 19.51
N LYS A 268 -7.99 16.40 18.86
CA LYS A 268 -9.28 16.17 19.54
C LYS A 268 -9.49 14.73 20.01
N ARG A 269 -8.77 13.79 19.43
CA ARG A 269 -8.69 12.40 19.88
C ARG A 269 -7.23 12.02 19.87
N GLN A 270 -6.51 12.43 20.91
CA GLN A 270 -5.34 11.65 21.30
C GLN A 270 -5.81 10.19 21.31
N PRO A 271 -5.22 9.29 20.49
CA PRO A 271 -5.43 7.88 20.71
C PRO A 271 -4.99 7.69 22.15
N VAL A 272 -5.83 7.11 23.00
CA VAL A 272 -5.43 6.79 24.36
C VAL A 272 -4.14 5.97 24.19
N LEU A 273 -3.00 6.59 24.51
CA LEU A 273 -1.66 6.03 24.42
C LEU A 273 -1.47 4.86 25.40
N SER A 274 -2.57 4.36 25.97
CA SER A 274 -2.63 3.04 26.59
C SER A 274 -2.72 1.98 25.49
N HIS A 275 -1.70 1.87 24.63
CA HIS A 275 -1.35 0.54 24.17
C HIS A 275 -1.03 -0.24 25.43
N SER A 276 -1.91 -1.18 25.78
CA SER A 276 -1.65 -2.07 26.88
C SER A 276 -0.25 -2.66 26.69
N ALA A 277 0.59 -2.67 27.73
CA ALA A 277 1.90 -3.35 27.68
C ALA A 277 1.80 -4.80 27.14
N VAL A 278 0.59 -5.35 27.19
CA VAL A 278 0.14 -6.66 26.71
C VAL A 278 0.10 -6.81 25.17
N GLU A 279 0.13 -5.72 24.39
CA GLU A 279 0.15 -5.74 22.92
C GLU A 279 1.56 -5.75 22.31
N GLY A 280 2.61 -5.79 23.15
CA GLY A 280 4.01 -5.66 22.71
C GLY A 280 4.49 -4.21 22.54
N GLY A 281 3.57 -3.25 22.72
CA GLY A 281 3.83 -1.82 22.65
C GLY A 281 4.25 -1.35 21.26
N GLU A 282 4.33 -0.03 21.09
CA GLU A 282 4.70 0.62 19.83
C GLU A 282 6.07 0.14 19.29
N LYS A 283 7.01 -0.20 20.18
CA LYS A 283 8.34 -0.69 19.84
C LYS A 283 8.31 -1.99 19.03
N LEU A 284 7.44 -2.95 19.36
CA LEU A 284 7.32 -4.21 18.62
C LEU A 284 6.87 -3.95 17.18
N TYR A 285 5.87 -3.08 17.01
CA TYR A 285 5.32 -2.75 15.70
C TYR A 285 6.31 -1.94 14.86
N LYS A 286 6.98 -0.94 15.47
CA LYS A 286 8.06 -0.19 14.82
C LYS A 286 9.15 -1.15 14.33
N ASN A 287 9.63 -2.04 15.19
CA ASN A 287 10.63 -3.04 14.82
C ASN A 287 10.09 -3.92 13.68
N GLY A 288 8.89 -4.50 13.78
CA GLY A 288 8.33 -5.32 12.71
C GLY A 288 8.25 -4.62 11.34
N ILE A 289 8.10 -3.28 11.31
CA ILE A 289 8.09 -2.49 10.07
C ILE A 289 9.50 -2.23 9.52
N ILE A 290 10.52 -2.03 10.37
CA ILE A 290 11.86 -1.56 9.95
C ILE A 290 13.02 -2.53 10.23
N SER A 291 12.77 -3.70 10.81
CA SER A 291 13.80 -4.64 11.28
C SER A 291 14.23 -5.69 10.28
#